data_AF-A0A7Y8CI76-F1
#
_entry.id   AF-A0A7Y8CI76-F1
#
_cell.length_a   1.000
_cell.length_b   1.000
_cell.length_c   1.000
_cell.angle_alpha   90.00
_cell.angle_beta   90.00
_cell.angle_gamma   90.00
#
_symmetry.space_group_name_H-M   'P 1'
#
loop_
_entity.id
_entity.type
_entity.pdbx_description
1 polymer ?
#
loop_
_entity_poly.entity_id
_entity_poly.type
_entity_poly.pdbx_seq_one_letter_code
_entity_poly.pdbx_strand_id
1 'polypeptide(L)'
;MPGQQRGVALITVLLIMALALLLTASLLRSHHLTLHSSTRHIHQVQLRQWAFAVEDWAAQLLRNTELTASRNINLAQEWARPPVAFAMADADVRLEIEDLAGRFNLTPLLRPGKADEIILARWARLLQLLDIPPIDLAPLRGTEIRDPSQLRLLPGVDKVGLQRLLPWVVLLPGDATLNINTAGATLLSTLEGLSAIEAQALVQQRPAEGYPDAGAFALASGLQGRGIASHGLGVDSRWFRVTVDVSAGRSRLRLVSDLERDPKTHRVRVVQRRFPPPTDSEPPS
;
A
#
# COMPACT_ATOMS: atom_id res chain seq x y z
N MET A 1 69.39 -58.55 -4.34
CA MET A 1 68.84 -57.27 -3.84
C MET A 1 69.02 -56.25 -4.96
N PRO A 2 67.97 -55.82 -5.69
CA PRO A 2 66.88 -54.99 -5.16
C PRO A 2 65.48 -55.34 -5.74
N GLY A 3 64.52 -55.74 -4.90
CA GLY A 3 63.18 -56.15 -5.33
C GLY A 3 62.01 -55.41 -4.67
N GLN A 4 62.28 -54.27 -4.01
CA GLN A 4 61.33 -53.69 -3.05
C GLN A 4 60.87 -52.24 -3.34
N GLN A 5 61.16 -51.70 -4.52
CA GLN A 5 60.77 -50.31 -4.87
C GLN A 5 59.60 -50.19 -5.86
N ARG A 6 59.24 -51.24 -6.61
CA ARG A 6 58.15 -51.20 -7.60
C ARG A 6 56.75 -51.34 -6.98
N GLY A 7 56.61 -52.04 -5.86
CA GLY A 7 55.33 -52.19 -5.15
C GLY A 7 54.89 -50.91 -4.44
N VAL A 8 55.83 -50.21 -3.79
CA VAL A 8 55.54 -48.95 -3.07
C VAL A 8 55.16 -47.84 -4.05
N ALA A 9 55.83 -47.74 -5.20
CA ALA A 9 55.52 -46.74 -6.23
C ALA A 9 54.11 -46.91 -6.83
N LEU A 10 53.64 -48.15 -7.03
CA LEU A 10 52.29 -48.41 -7.52
C LEU A 10 51.24 -48.05 -6.46
N ILE A 11 51.50 -48.39 -5.20
CA ILE A 11 50.61 -48.08 -4.08
C ILE A 11 50.50 -46.57 -3.86
N THR A 12 51.59 -45.81 -3.96
CA THR A 12 51.56 -44.34 -3.80
C THR A 12 50.85 -43.66 -4.96
N VAL A 13 51.04 -44.11 -6.20
CA VAL A 13 50.33 -43.56 -7.37
C VAL A 13 48.83 -43.84 -7.29
N LEU A 14 48.44 -45.06 -6.90
CA LEU A 14 47.03 -45.43 -6.70
C LEU A 14 46.41 -44.61 -5.55
N LEU A 15 47.15 -44.37 -4.47
CA LEU A 15 46.69 -43.57 -3.34
C LEU A 15 46.49 -42.10 -3.74
N ILE A 16 47.43 -41.51 -4.47
CA ILE A 16 47.33 -40.12 -4.95
C ILE A 16 46.16 -39.97 -5.93
N MET A 17 45.98 -40.94 -6.83
CA MET A 17 44.87 -40.93 -7.79
C MET A 17 43.52 -41.10 -7.09
N ALA A 18 43.42 -42.01 -6.12
CA ALA A 18 42.21 -42.17 -5.30
C ALA A 18 41.88 -40.92 -4.49
N LEU A 19 42.90 -40.26 -3.92
CA LEU A 19 42.73 -39.00 -3.18
C LEU A 19 42.26 -37.88 -4.11
N ALA A 20 42.84 -37.75 -5.30
CA ALA A 20 42.41 -36.78 -6.31
C ALA A 20 40.96 -37.02 -6.76
N LEU A 21 40.56 -38.30 -6.93
CA LEU A 21 39.18 -38.67 -7.25
C LEU A 21 38.20 -38.36 -6.11
N LEU A 22 38.60 -38.58 -4.86
CA LEU A 22 37.78 -38.22 -3.70
C LEU A 22 37.63 -36.70 -3.53
N LEU A 23 38.70 -35.95 -3.77
CA LEU A 23 38.67 -34.47 -3.73
C LEU A 23 37.80 -33.91 -4.85
N THR A 24 37.94 -34.40 -6.08
CA THR A 24 37.11 -33.97 -7.22
C THR A 24 35.64 -34.35 -7.02
N ALA A 25 35.33 -35.54 -6.50
CA ALA A 25 33.97 -35.96 -6.17
C ALA A 25 33.37 -35.19 -4.98
N SER A 26 34.20 -34.70 -4.05
CA SER A 26 33.80 -33.83 -2.95
C SER A 26 33.46 -32.42 -3.43
N LEU A 27 34.29 -31.86 -4.31
CA LEU A 27 34.06 -30.56 -4.95
C LEU A 27 32.79 -30.59 -5.82
N LEU A 28 32.59 -31.63 -6.64
CA LEU A 28 31.35 -31.74 -7.43
C LEU A 28 30.09 -31.78 -6.55
N ARG A 29 30.16 -32.44 -5.38
CA ARG A 29 29.06 -32.47 -4.40
C ARG A 29 28.77 -31.10 -3.77
N SER A 30 29.79 -30.29 -3.50
CA SER A 30 29.59 -28.93 -2.96
C SER A 30 29.05 -27.95 -4.02
N HIS A 31 29.34 -28.19 -5.31
CA HIS A 31 28.81 -27.37 -6.41
C HIS A 31 27.30 -27.60 -6.69
N HIS A 32 26.78 -28.81 -6.50
CA HIS A 32 25.35 -29.09 -6.74
C HIS A 32 24.40 -28.46 -5.70
N LEU A 33 24.84 -28.28 -4.46
CA LEU A 33 24.01 -27.69 -3.39
C LEU A 33 23.82 -26.17 -3.55
N THR A 34 24.72 -25.49 -4.26
CA THR A 34 24.69 -24.03 -4.51
C THR A 34 23.81 -23.65 -5.72
N LEU A 35 23.55 -24.59 -6.63
CA LEU A 35 22.72 -24.33 -7.82
C LEU A 35 21.22 -24.23 -7.48
N HIS A 36 20.74 -24.89 -6.43
CA HIS A 36 19.32 -24.83 -6.03
C HIS A 36 18.94 -23.55 -5.25
N SER A 37 19.87 -22.92 -4.54
CA SER A 37 19.60 -21.65 -3.84
C SER A 37 19.55 -20.45 -4.79
N SER A 38 20.25 -20.54 -5.94
CA SER A 38 20.35 -19.48 -6.94
C SER A 38 19.03 -19.24 -7.68
N THR A 39 18.28 -20.29 -8.05
CA THR A 39 17.01 -20.15 -8.79
C THR A 39 15.94 -19.40 -7.98
N ARG A 40 15.83 -19.64 -6.67
CA ARG A 40 14.86 -18.93 -5.81
C ARG A 40 15.19 -17.44 -5.66
N HIS A 41 16.48 -17.11 -5.54
CA HIS A 41 16.92 -15.72 -5.51
C HIS A 41 16.65 -15.00 -6.83
N ILE A 42 16.91 -15.65 -7.97
CA ILE A 42 16.62 -15.10 -9.30
C ILE A 42 15.12 -14.82 -9.45
N HIS A 43 14.25 -15.76 -9.07
CA HIS A 43 12.80 -15.57 -9.18
C HIS A 43 12.29 -14.41 -8.30
N GLN A 44 12.80 -14.27 -7.08
CA GLN A 44 12.43 -13.16 -6.19
C GLN A 44 12.89 -11.79 -6.73
N VAL A 45 14.07 -11.73 -7.35
CA VAL A 45 14.53 -10.51 -8.04
C VAL A 45 13.65 -10.19 -9.25
N GLN A 46 13.26 -11.20 -10.03
CA GLN A 46 12.40 -11.03 -11.21
C GLN A 46 11.00 -10.52 -10.84
N LEU A 47 10.36 -11.06 -9.79
CA LEU A 47 9.06 -10.54 -9.32
C LEU A 47 9.14 -9.07 -8.91
N ARG A 48 10.26 -8.67 -8.29
CA ARG A 48 10.47 -7.29 -7.86
C ARG A 48 10.65 -6.34 -9.04
N GLN A 49 11.35 -6.78 -10.09
CA GLN A 49 11.48 -6.00 -11.32
C GLN A 49 10.11 -5.76 -11.98
N TRP A 50 9.27 -6.80 -12.03
CA TRP A 50 7.89 -6.65 -12.51
C TRP A 50 7.08 -5.68 -11.65
N ALA A 51 7.17 -5.79 -10.33
CA ALA A 51 6.46 -4.90 -9.42
C ALA A 51 6.87 -3.42 -9.62
N PHE A 52 8.17 -3.15 -9.79
CA PHE A 52 8.66 -1.79 -10.04
C PHE A 52 8.29 -1.27 -11.43
N ALA A 53 8.31 -2.11 -12.46
CA ALA A 53 7.87 -1.71 -13.80
C ALA A 53 6.39 -1.28 -13.80
N VAL A 54 5.54 -2.02 -13.07
CA VAL A 54 4.11 -1.69 -12.93
C VAL A 54 3.89 -0.47 -12.02
N GLU A 55 4.69 -0.28 -10.97
CA GLU A 55 4.69 0.97 -10.19
C GLU A 55 5.06 2.19 -11.05
N ASP A 56 6.09 2.07 -11.90
CA ASP A 56 6.51 3.15 -12.81
C ASP A 56 5.44 3.46 -13.85
N TRP A 57 4.72 2.45 -14.34
CA TRP A 57 3.57 2.64 -15.22
C TRP A 57 2.41 3.33 -14.51
N ALA A 58 2.08 2.92 -13.28
CA ALA A 58 1.08 3.61 -12.45
C ALA A 58 1.46 5.08 -12.20
N ALA A 59 2.74 5.35 -11.95
CA ALA A 59 3.25 6.72 -11.81
C ALA A 59 3.16 7.52 -13.13
N GLN A 60 3.27 6.88 -14.30
CA GLN A 60 3.00 7.53 -15.60
C GLN A 60 1.52 7.85 -15.79
N LEU A 61 0.63 6.94 -15.41
CA LEU A 61 -0.82 7.15 -15.48
C LEU A 61 -1.24 8.35 -14.62
N LEU A 62 -0.70 8.46 -13.40
CA LEU A 62 -0.93 9.59 -12.50
C LEU A 62 -0.30 10.92 -12.98
N ARG A 63 0.59 10.88 -13.99
CA ARG A 63 1.14 12.08 -14.65
C ARG A 63 0.27 12.61 -15.80
N ASN A 64 -0.80 11.92 -16.19
CA ASN A 64 -1.62 12.27 -17.36
C ASN A 64 -2.13 13.73 -17.32
N THR A 65 -2.27 14.35 -18.50
CA THR A 65 -2.72 15.74 -18.70
C THR A 65 -4.15 15.98 -18.20
N GLU A 66 -5.04 15.00 -18.29
CA GLU A 66 -6.42 15.14 -17.78
C GLU A 66 -6.45 15.37 -16.26
N LEU A 67 -5.64 14.61 -15.51
CA LEU A 67 -5.42 14.81 -14.05
C LEU A 67 -4.67 16.11 -13.73
N THR A 68 -4.05 16.71 -14.74
CA THR A 68 -3.33 17.98 -14.64
C THR A 68 -4.24 19.18 -14.83
N ALA A 69 -5.18 19.08 -15.77
CA ALA A 69 -6.20 20.09 -15.95
C ALA A 69 -7.24 20.05 -14.82
N SER A 70 -7.60 18.85 -14.33
CA SER A 70 -8.62 18.68 -13.30
C SER A 70 -8.05 18.84 -11.89
N ARG A 71 -8.59 19.79 -11.12
CA ARG A 71 -8.44 19.79 -9.65
C ARG A 71 -9.36 18.80 -8.97
N ASN A 72 -10.34 18.26 -9.68
CA ASN A 72 -11.28 17.27 -9.19
C ASN A 72 -10.71 15.86 -9.46
N ILE A 73 -10.31 15.17 -8.40
CA ILE A 73 -9.87 13.77 -8.42
C ILE A 73 -11.08 12.90 -8.07
N ASN A 74 -11.49 12.03 -8.99
CA ASN A 74 -12.71 11.22 -8.86
C ASN A 74 -12.51 9.81 -9.43
N LEU A 75 -13.51 8.95 -9.22
CA LEU A 75 -13.45 7.52 -9.60
C LEU A 75 -13.77 7.23 -11.07
N ALA A 76 -14.18 8.21 -11.88
CA ALA A 76 -14.38 8.02 -13.33
C ALA A 76 -13.08 8.14 -14.14
N GLN A 77 -12.04 8.71 -13.52
CA GLN A 77 -10.74 8.90 -14.14
C GLN A 77 -10.01 7.57 -14.39
N GLU A 78 -9.12 7.58 -15.39
CA GLU A 78 -8.45 6.36 -15.87
C GLU A 78 -7.67 5.60 -14.79
N TRP A 79 -7.10 6.30 -13.81
CA TRP A 79 -6.36 5.71 -12.69
C TRP A 79 -7.23 4.88 -11.74
N ALA A 80 -8.53 5.20 -11.63
CA ALA A 80 -9.46 4.58 -10.67
C ALA A 80 -10.19 3.36 -11.24
N ARG A 81 -9.83 2.92 -12.45
CA ARG A 81 -10.44 1.77 -13.12
C ARG A 81 -10.16 0.47 -12.33
N PRO A 82 -11.03 -0.57 -12.49
CA PRO A 82 -10.84 -1.85 -11.82
C PRO A 82 -9.43 -2.44 -12.04
N PRO A 83 -8.94 -3.27 -11.11
CA PRO A 83 -7.56 -3.73 -11.14
C PRO A 83 -7.16 -4.35 -12.46
N VAL A 84 -6.12 -3.79 -13.09
CA VAL A 84 -5.65 -4.24 -14.39
C VAL A 84 -4.80 -5.49 -14.18
N ALA A 85 -5.23 -6.60 -14.79
CA ALA A 85 -4.47 -7.84 -14.82
C ALA A 85 -3.59 -7.86 -16.08
N PHE A 86 -2.28 -7.95 -15.90
CA PHE A 86 -1.31 -8.16 -16.98
C PHE A 86 -0.91 -9.62 -16.99
N ALA A 87 -1.22 -10.30 -18.10
CA ALA A 87 -0.59 -11.58 -18.41
C ALA A 87 0.79 -11.27 -19.01
N MET A 88 1.83 -11.37 -18.19
CA MET A 88 3.21 -11.32 -18.64
C MET A 88 3.69 -12.75 -18.91
N ALA A 89 4.71 -12.91 -19.75
CA ALA A 89 5.14 -14.22 -20.27
C ALA A 89 5.23 -15.34 -19.19
N ASP A 90 5.66 -14.99 -17.97
CA ASP A 90 5.81 -15.93 -16.86
C ASP A 90 5.19 -15.43 -15.53
N ALA A 91 4.36 -14.37 -15.55
CA ALA A 91 3.81 -13.79 -14.32
C ALA A 91 2.44 -13.12 -14.54
N ASP A 92 1.54 -13.33 -13.59
CA ASP A 92 0.32 -12.55 -13.46
C ASP A 92 0.59 -11.34 -12.58
N VAL A 93 0.23 -10.15 -13.06
CA VAL A 93 0.37 -8.91 -12.29
C VAL A 93 -0.98 -8.22 -12.15
N ARG A 94 -1.34 -7.85 -10.92
CA ARG A 94 -2.52 -7.05 -10.62
C ARG A 94 -2.08 -5.69 -10.07
N LEU A 95 -2.56 -4.63 -10.70
CA LEU A 95 -2.37 -3.26 -10.22
C LEU A 95 -3.67 -2.72 -9.64
N GLU A 96 -3.60 -2.09 -8.48
CA GLU A 96 -4.66 -1.28 -7.91
C GLU A 96 -4.11 0.10 -7.53
N ILE A 97 -4.84 1.16 -7.88
CA ILE A 97 -4.51 2.54 -7.49
C ILE A 97 -5.67 3.10 -6.67
N GLU A 98 -5.35 3.61 -5.49
CA GLU A 98 -6.31 4.20 -4.57
C GLU A 98 -5.92 5.65 -4.26
N ASP A 99 -6.91 6.53 -4.12
CA ASP A 99 -6.70 7.88 -3.59
C ASP A 99 -6.62 7.85 -2.05
N LEU A 100 -5.45 8.23 -1.51
CA LEU A 100 -5.23 8.27 -0.07
C LEU A 100 -5.97 9.43 0.62
N ALA A 101 -6.34 10.48 -0.10
CA ALA A 101 -7.16 11.57 0.43
C ALA A 101 -8.61 11.14 0.68
N GLY A 102 -9.04 9.97 0.18
CA GLY A 102 -10.34 9.36 0.53
C GLY A 102 -10.38 8.73 1.93
N ARG A 103 -9.25 8.70 2.65
CA ARG A 103 -9.10 8.13 4.01
C ARG A 103 -9.07 9.21 5.09
N PHE A 104 -9.28 8.82 6.34
CA PHE A 104 -9.22 9.74 7.48
C PHE A 104 -7.77 10.17 7.76
N ASN A 105 -7.45 11.45 7.54
CA ASN A 105 -6.13 12.00 7.85
C ASN A 105 -5.97 12.24 9.36
N LEU A 106 -5.04 11.55 10.00
CA LEU A 106 -4.78 11.69 11.44
C LEU A 106 -3.93 12.92 11.76
N THR A 107 -3.18 13.46 10.80
CA THR A 107 -2.21 14.55 11.01
C THR A 107 -2.81 15.78 11.71
N PRO A 108 -4.01 16.28 11.36
CA PRO A 108 -4.61 17.41 12.06
C PRO A 108 -4.81 17.19 13.57
N LEU A 109 -5.06 15.95 14.00
CA LEU A 109 -5.26 15.59 15.41
C LEU A 109 -3.95 15.40 16.20
N LEU A 110 -2.84 15.20 15.49
CA LEU A 110 -1.51 15.00 16.03
C LEU A 110 -0.69 16.31 16.12
N ARG A 111 -1.19 17.41 15.55
CA ARG A 111 -0.52 18.71 15.66
C ARG A 111 -0.49 19.21 17.11
N PRO A 112 0.56 19.96 17.51
CA PRO A 112 0.56 20.68 18.77
C PRO A 112 -0.64 21.66 18.86
N GLY A 113 -1.24 21.77 20.04
CA GLY A 113 -2.34 22.70 20.31
C GLY A 113 -3.70 22.01 20.48
N LYS A 114 -4.77 22.82 20.44
CA LYS A 114 -6.15 22.34 20.52
C LYS A 114 -6.53 21.70 19.18
N ALA A 115 -6.88 20.41 19.21
CA ALA A 115 -7.38 19.71 18.04
C ALA A 115 -8.69 20.34 17.57
N ASP A 116 -8.91 20.35 16.26
CA ASP A 116 -10.17 20.77 15.67
C ASP A 116 -11.32 19.89 16.17
N GLU A 117 -12.35 20.51 16.73
CA GLU A 117 -13.47 19.81 17.38
C GLU A 117 -14.31 18.99 16.37
N ILE A 118 -14.42 19.48 15.13
CA ILE A 118 -15.15 18.80 14.05
C ILE A 118 -14.37 17.54 13.66
N ILE A 119 -13.06 17.66 13.43
CA ILE A 119 -12.21 16.51 13.07
C ILE A 119 -12.17 15.49 14.22
N LEU A 120 -12.11 15.95 15.47
CA LEU A 120 -12.14 15.07 16.64
C LEU A 120 -13.47 14.32 16.77
N ALA A 121 -14.61 14.97 16.48
CA ALA A 121 -15.91 14.32 16.46
C ALA A 121 -16.00 13.26 15.35
N ARG A 122 -15.48 13.56 14.14
CA ARG A 122 -15.42 12.60 13.02
C ARG A 122 -14.54 11.39 13.36
N TRP A 123 -13.41 11.61 14.04
CA TRP A 123 -12.56 10.53 14.56
C TRP A 123 -13.30 9.61 15.52
N ALA A 124 -14.01 10.17 16.50
CA ALA A 124 -14.79 9.39 17.45
C ALA A 124 -15.87 8.54 16.75
N ARG A 125 -16.56 9.10 15.74
CA ARG A 125 -17.55 8.37 14.94
C ARG A 125 -16.91 7.24 14.12
N LEU A 126 -15.72 7.47 13.53
CA LEU A 126 -15.01 6.41 12.81
C LEU A 126 -14.71 5.21 13.72
N LEU A 127 -14.20 5.47 14.93
CA LEU A 127 -13.93 4.40 15.90
C LEU A 127 -15.20 3.65 16.28
N GLN A 128 -16.31 4.36 16.50
CA GLN A 128 -17.61 3.75 16.79
C GLN A 128 -18.13 2.87 15.63
N LEU A 129 -18.06 3.37 14.39
CA LEU A 129 -18.46 2.61 13.20
C LEU A 129 -17.64 1.35 13.00
N LEU A 130 -16.36 1.39 13.40
CA LEU A 130 -15.46 0.26 13.32
C LEU A 130 -15.51 -0.62 14.58
N ASP A 131 -16.36 -0.32 15.56
CA ASP A 131 -16.45 -1.04 16.83
C ASP A 131 -15.06 -1.17 17.50
N ILE A 132 -14.37 -0.03 17.60
CA ILE A 132 -13.07 0.12 18.24
C ILE A 132 -13.25 1.02 19.47
N PRO A 133 -12.72 0.63 20.65
CA PRO A 133 -12.73 1.50 21.83
C PRO A 133 -12.13 2.88 21.52
N PRO A 134 -12.57 3.95 22.21
CA PRO A 134 -12.01 5.29 22.01
C PRO A 134 -10.48 5.28 22.17
N ILE A 135 -9.78 5.84 21.18
CA ILE A 135 -8.33 5.99 21.18
C ILE A 135 -8.00 7.47 21.41
N ASP A 136 -7.35 7.77 22.54
CA ASP A 136 -6.84 9.10 22.82
C ASP A 136 -5.50 9.33 22.11
N LEU A 137 -5.49 10.28 21.16
CA LEU A 137 -4.30 10.67 20.41
C LEU A 137 -3.45 11.73 21.13
N ALA A 138 -3.91 12.28 22.26
CA ALA A 138 -3.19 13.32 23.00
C ALA A 138 -1.73 12.95 23.32
N PRO A 139 -1.38 11.71 23.72
CA PRO A 139 0.00 11.33 24.00
C PRO A 139 0.94 11.39 22.79
N LEU A 140 0.41 11.37 21.57
CA LEU A 140 1.20 11.45 20.33
C LEU A 140 1.24 12.87 19.75
N ARG A 141 0.60 13.87 20.37
CA ARG A 141 0.60 15.23 19.84
C ARG A 141 2.00 15.83 19.85
N GLY A 142 2.40 16.43 18.74
CA GLY A 142 3.74 16.98 18.54
C GLY A 142 4.84 15.95 18.35
N THR A 143 4.50 14.65 18.34
CA THR A 143 5.47 13.58 18.02
C THR A 143 5.57 13.35 16.52
N GLU A 144 6.73 12.86 16.07
CA GLU A 144 6.93 12.51 14.68
C GLU A 144 6.38 11.09 14.41
N ILE A 145 5.14 11.02 13.94
CA ILE A 145 4.51 9.78 13.47
C ILE A 145 4.66 9.70 11.95
N ARG A 146 5.21 8.59 11.45
CA ARG A 146 5.41 8.33 10.01
C ARG A 146 4.50 7.23 9.48
N ASP A 147 3.98 6.38 10.36
CA ASP A 147 3.12 5.26 9.99
C ASP A 147 1.95 5.11 10.98
N PRO A 148 0.69 4.97 10.52
CA PRO A 148 -0.46 4.78 11.41
C PRO A 148 -0.35 3.56 12.34
N SER A 149 0.48 2.56 12.02
CA SER A 149 0.73 1.42 12.91
C SER A 149 1.41 1.80 14.22
N GLN A 150 2.02 2.99 14.31
CA GLN A 150 2.59 3.52 15.55
C GLN A 150 1.53 3.86 16.60
N LEU A 151 0.24 3.90 16.25
CA LEU A 151 -0.85 3.99 17.23
C LEU A 151 -0.83 2.82 18.23
N ARG A 152 -0.19 1.69 17.91
CA ARG A 152 0.07 0.58 18.85
C ARG A 152 0.83 0.97 20.12
N LEU A 153 1.47 2.14 20.13
CA LEU A 153 2.22 2.65 21.28
C LEU A 153 1.30 3.29 22.32
N LEU A 154 0.05 3.58 21.97
CA LEU A 154 -0.93 4.17 22.87
C LEU A 154 -1.52 3.11 23.83
N PRO A 155 -1.80 3.50 25.08
CA PRO A 155 -2.47 2.61 26.02
C PRO A 155 -3.88 2.25 25.52
N GLY A 156 -4.25 0.97 25.61
CA GLY A 156 -5.57 0.48 25.22
C GLY A 156 -5.76 0.21 23.73
N VAL A 157 -4.76 0.46 22.87
CA VAL A 157 -4.83 0.10 21.45
C VAL A 157 -4.46 -1.37 21.25
N ASP A 158 -5.46 -2.21 21.02
CA ASP A 158 -5.25 -3.62 20.74
C ASP A 158 -4.90 -3.89 19.26
N LYS A 159 -4.25 -5.03 18.99
CA LYS A 159 -3.79 -5.39 17.64
C LYS A 159 -4.93 -5.59 16.65
N VAL A 160 -6.06 -6.15 17.08
CA VAL A 160 -7.21 -6.48 16.23
C VAL A 160 -7.93 -5.19 15.83
N GLY A 161 -8.23 -4.32 16.80
CA GLY A 161 -8.77 -2.99 16.57
C GLY A 161 -7.86 -2.15 15.66
N LEU A 162 -6.54 -2.16 15.91
CA LEU A 162 -5.60 -1.48 15.03
C LEU A 162 -5.64 -2.05 13.60
N GLN A 163 -5.64 -3.36 13.41
CA GLN A 163 -5.76 -3.98 12.09
C GLN A 163 -7.06 -3.61 11.37
N ARG A 164 -8.18 -3.49 12.10
CA ARG A 164 -9.46 -2.99 11.56
C ARG A 164 -9.40 -1.51 11.18
N LEU A 165 -8.63 -0.71 11.90
CA LEU A 165 -8.49 0.73 11.69
C LEU A 165 -7.59 1.10 10.51
N LEU A 166 -6.44 0.43 10.35
CA LEU A 166 -5.39 0.80 9.38
C LEU A 166 -5.87 1.02 7.94
N PRO A 167 -6.85 0.26 7.39
CA PRO A 167 -7.40 0.52 6.06
C PRO A 167 -8.07 1.89 5.91
N TRP A 168 -8.54 2.50 7.00
CA TRP A 168 -9.38 3.70 6.97
C TRP A 168 -8.63 5.00 7.30
N VAL A 169 -7.39 4.91 7.76
CA VAL A 169 -6.61 6.06 8.22
C VAL A 169 -5.35 6.27 7.39
N VAL A 170 -4.85 7.51 7.39
CA VAL A 170 -3.62 7.91 6.70
C VAL A 170 -2.93 9.06 7.45
N LEU A 171 -1.63 9.25 7.19
CA LEU A 171 -0.86 10.42 7.61
C LEU A 171 -0.45 11.22 6.36
N LEU A 172 -1.26 12.21 6.01
CA LEU A 172 -0.96 13.16 4.94
C LEU A 172 -0.59 14.51 5.55
N PRO A 173 0.11 15.41 4.83
CA PRO A 173 0.22 16.81 5.22
C PRO A 173 -1.12 17.37 5.69
N GLY A 174 -1.17 18.09 6.81
CA GLY A 174 -2.45 18.43 7.44
C GLY A 174 -3.22 19.58 6.77
N ASP A 175 -2.79 20.03 5.59
CA ASP A 175 -3.59 20.81 4.63
C ASP A 175 -4.40 19.90 3.69
N ALA A 176 -4.11 18.59 3.65
CA ALA A 176 -4.89 17.60 2.92
C ALA A 176 -6.32 17.53 3.47
N THR A 177 -7.28 17.65 2.55
CA THR A 177 -8.70 17.51 2.84
C THR A 177 -9.18 16.09 2.52
N LEU A 178 -10.29 15.67 3.11
CA LEU A 178 -10.97 14.43 2.75
C LEU A 178 -11.58 14.60 1.35
N ASN A 179 -11.10 13.84 0.38
CA ASN A 179 -11.65 13.86 -0.97
C ASN A 179 -13.01 13.13 -1.00
N ILE A 180 -14.09 13.91 -1.11
CA ILE A 180 -15.47 13.41 -1.10
C ILE A 180 -15.83 12.59 -2.34
N ASN A 181 -15.07 12.74 -3.43
CA ASN A 181 -15.29 12.02 -4.68
C ASN A 181 -14.70 10.61 -4.68
N THR A 182 -13.81 10.31 -3.73
CA THR A 182 -13.15 9.02 -3.57
C THR A 182 -13.44 8.36 -2.22
N ALA A 183 -13.84 9.12 -1.20
CA ALA A 183 -14.21 8.59 0.11
C ALA A 183 -15.36 7.56 0.03
N GLY A 184 -15.20 6.43 0.72
CA GLY A 184 -16.23 5.40 0.81
C GLY A 184 -17.36 5.75 1.80
N ALA A 185 -18.45 4.97 1.78
CA ALA A 185 -19.62 5.20 2.63
C ALA A 185 -19.27 5.23 4.13
N THR A 186 -18.35 4.38 4.59
CA THR A 186 -17.88 4.38 5.98
C THR A 186 -17.27 5.72 6.39
N LEU A 187 -16.43 6.33 5.55
CA LEU A 187 -15.84 7.64 5.84
C LEU A 187 -16.89 8.74 5.79
N LEU A 188 -17.79 8.70 4.80
CA LEU A 188 -18.88 9.68 4.71
C LEU A 188 -19.84 9.59 5.91
N SER A 189 -20.02 8.41 6.49
CA SER A 189 -20.81 8.22 7.73
C SER A 189 -20.19 8.89 8.96
N THR A 190 -18.91 9.32 8.88
CA THR A 190 -18.28 10.07 9.97
C THR A 190 -18.71 11.54 9.99
N LEU A 191 -19.30 12.07 8.91
CA LEU A 191 -19.74 13.45 8.84
C LEU A 191 -20.95 13.69 9.76
N GLU A 192 -21.11 14.93 10.23
CA GLU A 192 -22.07 15.32 11.26
C GLU A 192 -23.54 14.96 10.93
N GLY A 193 -24.05 13.88 11.53
CA GLY A 193 -25.46 13.51 11.39
C GLY A 193 -25.81 12.79 10.09
N LEU A 194 -24.83 12.16 9.42
CA LEU A 194 -25.08 11.18 8.36
C LEU A 194 -25.16 9.76 8.94
N SER A 195 -26.25 9.08 8.64
CA SER A 195 -26.39 7.63 8.87
C SER A 195 -25.63 6.83 7.81
N ALA A 196 -25.36 5.55 8.10
CA ALA A 196 -24.73 4.64 7.14
C ALA A 196 -25.56 4.48 5.84
N ILE A 197 -26.89 4.53 5.95
CA ILE A 197 -27.80 4.42 4.80
C ILE A 197 -27.71 5.67 3.92
N GLU A 198 -27.74 6.87 4.53
CA GLU A 198 -27.58 8.12 3.79
C GLU A 198 -26.19 8.18 3.12
N ALA A 199 -25.13 7.80 3.82
CA ALA A 199 -23.78 7.75 3.27
C ALA A 199 -23.67 6.77 2.09
N GLN A 200 -24.29 5.59 2.19
CA GLN A 200 -24.34 4.63 1.09
C GLN A 200 -25.11 5.19 -0.12
N ALA A 201 -26.24 5.85 0.12
CA ALA A 201 -27.00 6.52 -0.94
C ALA A 201 -26.16 7.61 -1.63
N LEU A 202 -25.38 8.37 -0.88
CA LEU A 202 -24.49 9.40 -1.44
C LEU A 202 -23.38 8.84 -2.32
N VAL A 203 -22.85 7.66 -1.99
CA VAL A 203 -21.90 6.96 -2.86
C VAL A 203 -22.58 6.50 -4.14
N GLN A 204 -23.78 5.92 -4.04
CA GLN A 204 -24.53 5.43 -5.21
C GLN A 204 -25.03 6.55 -6.14
N GLN A 205 -25.36 7.71 -5.57
CA GLN A 205 -25.84 8.88 -6.28
C GLN A 205 -24.72 9.86 -6.64
N ARG A 206 -23.45 9.54 -6.31
CA ARG A 206 -22.31 10.39 -6.64
C ARG A 206 -22.27 10.61 -8.15
N PRO A 207 -22.18 11.86 -8.63
CA PRO A 207 -22.03 12.14 -10.06
C PRO A 207 -20.82 11.39 -10.61
N ALA A 208 -20.90 10.92 -11.86
CA ALA A 208 -19.80 10.17 -12.49
C ALA A 208 -18.47 10.96 -12.42
N GLU A 209 -18.50 12.24 -12.77
CA GLU A 209 -17.34 13.15 -12.69
C GLU A 209 -17.09 13.72 -11.28
N GLY A 210 -17.77 13.20 -10.27
CA GLY A 210 -17.72 13.70 -8.90
C GLY A 210 -18.40 15.07 -8.71
N TYR A 211 -18.43 15.51 -7.45
CA TYR A 211 -18.85 16.86 -7.08
C TYR A 211 -17.75 17.87 -7.46
N PRO A 212 -18.11 19.08 -7.93
CA PRO A 212 -17.13 20.10 -8.31
C PRO A 212 -16.40 20.73 -7.12
N ASP A 213 -17.04 20.76 -5.95
CA ASP A 213 -16.48 21.26 -4.69
C ASP A 213 -17.26 20.72 -3.48
N ALA A 214 -16.76 21.02 -2.28
CA ALA A 214 -17.39 20.62 -1.02
C ALA A 214 -18.75 21.30 -0.76
N GLY A 215 -19.01 22.47 -1.34
CA GLY A 215 -20.28 23.18 -1.23
C GLY A 215 -21.38 22.46 -2.01
N ALA A 216 -21.11 22.07 -3.25
CA ALA A 216 -22.01 21.28 -4.08
C ALA A 216 -22.35 19.93 -3.44
N PHE A 217 -21.35 19.26 -2.84
CA PHE A 217 -21.59 18.06 -2.05
C PHE A 217 -22.53 18.31 -0.87
N ALA A 218 -22.32 19.40 -0.11
CA ALA A 218 -23.17 19.75 1.03
C ALA A 218 -24.63 20.01 0.65
N LEU A 219 -24.88 20.55 -0.53
CA LEU A 219 -26.24 20.70 -1.08
C LEU A 219 -26.89 19.35 -1.38
N ALA A 220 -26.18 18.48 -2.13
CA ALA A 220 -26.71 17.20 -2.59
C ALA A 220 -27.03 16.23 -1.45
N SER A 221 -26.28 16.31 -0.35
CA SER A 221 -26.42 15.43 0.81
C SER A 221 -27.48 15.85 1.81
N GLY A 222 -28.24 16.92 1.52
CA GLY A 222 -29.25 17.42 2.45
C GLY A 222 -28.63 17.93 3.75
N LEU A 223 -27.36 18.33 3.71
CA LEU A 223 -26.60 18.83 4.86
C LEU A 223 -26.85 20.31 5.14
N GLN A 224 -27.54 21.01 4.22
CA GLN A 224 -28.07 22.34 4.48
C GLN A 224 -28.90 22.33 5.76
N GLY A 225 -28.49 23.16 6.73
CA GLY A 225 -29.15 23.26 8.04
C GLY A 225 -28.71 22.24 9.08
N ARG A 226 -27.94 21.19 8.73
CA ARG A 226 -27.37 20.21 9.68
C ARG A 226 -26.05 20.68 10.33
N GLY A 227 -25.49 21.78 9.84
CA GLY A 227 -24.24 22.34 10.37
C GLY A 227 -22.99 21.52 10.01
N ILE A 228 -23.06 20.63 9.00
CA ILE A 228 -21.86 19.95 8.49
C ILE A 228 -20.93 21.01 7.93
N ALA A 229 -19.79 21.19 8.58
CA ALA A 229 -18.78 22.08 8.07
C ALA A 229 -18.14 21.44 6.83
N SER A 230 -18.10 22.18 5.72
CA SER A 230 -17.20 21.89 4.60
C SER A 230 -15.72 21.91 5.02
N HIS A 231 -15.45 22.31 6.26
CA HIS A 231 -14.16 22.20 6.90
C HIS A 231 -13.57 20.79 6.77
N GLY A 232 -12.35 20.74 6.24
CA GLY A 232 -11.62 19.50 6.02
C GLY A 232 -12.16 18.64 4.86
N LEU A 233 -13.12 19.12 4.07
CA LEU A 233 -13.61 18.43 2.87
C LEU A 233 -13.06 19.09 1.60
N GLY A 234 -12.80 18.28 0.59
CA GLY A 234 -12.36 18.75 -0.72
C GLY A 234 -12.68 17.73 -1.80
N VAL A 235 -12.20 18.06 -3.01
CA VAL A 235 -12.38 17.23 -4.22
C VAL A 235 -11.04 16.93 -4.90
N ASP A 236 -9.94 17.45 -4.35
CA ASP A 236 -8.61 17.28 -4.88
C ASP A 236 -7.84 16.19 -4.14
N SER A 237 -6.81 15.67 -4.80
CA SER A 237 -5.81 14.83 -4.17
C SER A 237 -4.49 14.91 -4.92
N ARG A 238 -3.42 14.70 -4.19
CA ARG A 238 -2.08 14.49 -4.72
C ARG A 238 -1.41 13.24 -4.16
N TRP A 239 -2.13 12.42 -3.41
CA TRP A 239 -1.56 11.24 -2.74
C TRP A 239 -2.29 9.99 -3.16
N PHE A 240 -1.54 9.02 -3.66
CA PHE A 240 -2.10 7.80 -4.20
C PHE A 240 -1.38 6.60 -3.61
N ARG A 241 -2.08 5.51 -3.41
CA ARG A 241 -1.49 4.21 -3.08
C ARG A 241 -1.57 3.31 -4.29
N VAL A 242 -0.41 2.79 -4.66
CA VAL A 242 -0.26 1.78 -5.70
C VAL A 242 0.00 0.43 -5.02
N THR A 243 -0.89 -0.54 -5.25
CA THR A 243 -0.71 -1.92 -4.82
C THR A 243 -0.46 -2.77 -6.05
N VAL A 244 0.67 -3.48 -6.06
CA VAL A 244 1.05 -4.40 -7.13
C VAL A 244 1.21 -5.80 -6.54
N ASP A 245 0.37 -6.72 -7.00
CA ASP A 245 0.49 -8.14 -6.70
C ASP A 245 1.07 -8.85 -7.93
N VAL A 246 2.19 -9.55 -7.74
CA VAL A 246 2.87 -10.32 -8.78
C VAL A 246 2.88 -11.80 -8.35
N SER A 247 2.36 -12.69 -9.20
CA SER A 247 2.43 -14.13 -9.00
C SER A 247 3.04 -14.84 -10.20
N ALA A 248 4.03 -15.70 -9.94
CA ALA A 248 4.65 -16.58 -10.94
C ALA A 248 4.77 -18.00 -10.35
N GLY A 249 3.92 -18.91 -10.81
CA GLY A 249 3.81 -20.26 -10.25
C GLY A 249 3.50 -20.22 -8.74
N ARG A 250 4.47 -20.62 -7.90
CA ARG A 250 4.35 -20.61 -6.43
C ARG A 250 4.91 -19.36 -5.77
N SER A 251 5.61 -18.51 -6.51
CA SER A 251 6.22 -17.29 -5.98
C SER A 251 5.21 -16.16 -6.05
N ARG A 252 5.04 -15.43 -4.94
CA ARG A 252 4.16 -14.27 -4.85
C ARG A 252 4.90 -13.10 -4.21
N LEU A 253 4.63 -11.90 -4.69
CA LEU A 253 5.15 -10.65 -4.16
C LEU A 253 4.03 -9.62 -4.13
N ARG A 254 3.86 -8.92 -3.01
CA ARG A 254 3.03 -7.72 -2.93
C ARG A 254 3.91 -6.51 -2.68
N LEU A 255 3.80 -5.51 -3.52
CA LEU A 255 4.39 -4.18 -3.35
C LEU A 255 3.26 -3.19 -3.06
N VAL A 256 3.39 -2.41 -1.99
CA VAL A 256 2.51 -1.27 -1.71
C VAL A 256 3.36 -0.02 -1.66
N SER A 257 3.04 0.94 -2.51
CA SER A 257 3.78 2.19 -2.66
C SER A 257 2.86 3.38 -2.48
N ASP A 258 3.22 4.27 -1.57
CA ASP A 258 2.53 5.55 -1.43
C ASP A 258 3.26 6.57 -2.31
N LEU A 259 2.53 7.19 -3.21
CA LEU A 259 3.01 8.14 -4.20
C LEU A 259 2.46 9.53 -3.90
N GLU A 260 3.27 10.55 -4.17
CA GLU A 260 2.85 11.95 -4.11
C GLU A 260 3.10 12.62 -5.46
N ARG A 261 2.10 13.35 -5.94
CA ARG A 261 2.18 14.17 -7.13
C ARG A 261 2.47 15.61 -6.77
N ASP A 262 3.57 16.14 -7.29
CA ASP A 262 3.93 17.54 -7.07
C ASP A 262 2.88 18.46 -7.74
N PRO A 263 2.29 19.42 -7.02
CA PRO A 263 1.17 20.22 -7.54
C PRO A 263 1.59 21.21 -8.64
N LYS A 264 2.88 21.51 -8.78
CA LYS A 264 3.39 22.50 -9.76
C LYS A 264 3.97 21.84 -11.00
N THR A 265 4.77 20.80 -10.80
CA THR A 265 5.50 20.10 -11.87
C THR A 265 4.76 18.85 -12.34
N HIS A 266 3.73 18.42 -11.61
CA HIS A 266 2.98 17.18 -11.85
C HIS A 266 3.84 15.92 -11.82
N ARG A 267 5.10 16.02 -11.37
CA ARG A 267 5.97 14.87 -11.20
C ARG A 267 5.46 14.02 -10.04
N VAL A 268 5.36 12.72 -10.28
CA VAL A 268 5.01 11.73 -9.26
C VAL A 268 6.30 11.22 -8.63
N ARG A 269 6.37 11.25 -7.29
CA ARG A 269 7.45 10.68 -6.49
C ARG A 269 6.92 9.55 -5.62
N VAL A 270 7.75 8.53 -5.40
CA VAL A 270 7.48 7.50 -4.40
C VAL A 270 7.88 8.03 -3.03
N VAL A 271 6.92 8.09 -2.10
CA VAL A 271 7.14 8.52 -0.72
C VAL A 271 7.62 7.34 0.13
N GLN A 272 6.98 6.18 -0.03
CA GLN A 272 7.30 4.97 0.72
C GLN A 272 7.00 3.73 -0.09
N ARG A 273 7.82 2.68 0.06
CA ARG A 273 7.55 1.33 -0.45
C ARG A 273 7.50 0.34 0.70
N ARG A 274 6.56 -0.61 0.64
CA ARG A 274 6.39 -1.70 1.60
C ARG A 274 6.17 -3.01 0.86
N PHE A 275 6.67 -4.10 1.42
CA PHE A 275 6.48 -5.46 0.90
C PHE A 275 5.70 -6.30 1.92
N PRO A 276 4.40 -6.05 2.11
CA PRO A 276 3.59 -6.86 3.03
C PRO A 276 3.46 -8.30 2.51
N PRO A 277 3.02 -9.24 3.37
CA PRO A 277 2.66 -10.58 2.91
C PRO A 277 1.66 -10.51 1.75
N PRO A 278 1.83 -11.33 0.69
CA PRO A 278 0.81 -11.48 -0.35
C PRO A 278 -0.51 -11.93 0.28
N THR A 279 -1.64 -11.35 -0.14
CA THR A 279 -2.95 -11.89 0.26
C THR A 279 -3.42 -12.90 -0.77
N ASP A 280 -4.13 -13.93 -0.30
CA ASP A 280 -4.92 -14.82 -1.16
C ASP A 280 -6.08 -14.01 -1.74
N SER A 281 -5.83 -13.22 -2.78
CA SER A 281 -6.91 -12.64 -3.57
C SER A 281 -7.36 -13.71 -4.56
N GLU A 282 -8.37 -14.48 -4.16
CA GLU A 282 -9.23 -15.17 -5.11
C GLU A 282 -9.87 -14.09 -6.01
N PRO A 283 -9.98 -14.29 -7.34
CA PRO A 283 -10.64 -13.32 -8.20
C PRO A 283 -12.10 -13.12 -7.71
N PRO A 284 -12.63 -11.89 -7.64
CA PRO A 284 -14.05 -11.72 -7.43
C PRO A 284 -14.79 -12.38 -8.59
N SER A 285 -15.59 -13.39 -8.27
CA SER A 285 -16.59 -14.00 -9.16
C SER A 285 -17.66 -12.99 -9.57
#